data_AF-A0A8S3DAI7-F1
#
_entry.id   AF-A0A8S3DAI7-F1
#
_cell.length_a   1.000
_cell.length_b   1.000
_cell.length_c   1.000
_cell.angle_alpha   90.00
_cell.angle_beta   90.00
_cell.angle_gamma   90.00
#
_symmetry.space_group_name_H-M   'P 1'
#
loop_
_entity.id
_entity.type
_entity.pdbx_description
1 polymer ?
#
loop_
_entity_poly.entity_id
_entity_poly.type
_entity_poly.pdbx_seq_one_letter_code
_entity_poly.pdbx_strand_id
1 'polypeptide(L)' 'FAIHFVRGLQGPSSARYLNTNAGCKHFDVHNGPENIPESRFSFDAHLSEFDWRSTFLPAFHACVNAGSY' A
#
# COMPACT_ATOMS: atom_id res chain seq x y z
N PHE A 1 3.36 -8.93 6.01
CA PHE A 1 4.49 -8.02 5.75
C PHE A 1 4.19 -6.56 6.10
N ALA A 2 3.15 -5.92 5.54
CA ALA A 2 2.84 -4.50 5.77
C ALA A 2 2.81 -4.09 7.27
N ILE A 3 2.08 -4.83 8.12
CA ILE A 3 1.95 -4.51 9.55
C ILE A 3 3.31 -4.43 10.26
N HIS A 4 4.17 -5.43 10.05
CA HIS A 4 5.48 -5.46 10.70
C HIS A 4 6.42 -4.39 10.17
N PHE A 5 6.35 -4.08 8.89
CA PHE A 5 7.16 -3.03 8.28
C PHE A 5 6.77 -1.64 8.79
N VAL A 6 5.47 -1.34 8.81
CA VAL A 6 4.92 -0.08 9.37
C VAL A 6 5.34 0.09 10.82
N ARG A 7 5.11 -0.93 11.66
CA ARG A 7 5.49 -0.89 13.09
C ARG A 7 7.01 -0.78 13.30
N GLY A 8 7.81 -1.44 12.45
CA GLY A 8 9.27 -1.36 12.51
C GLY A 8 9.79 0.04 12.19
N LEU A 9 9.21 0.69 11.16
CA LEU A 9 9.54 2.07 10.80
C LEU A 9 9.08 3.07 11.86
N GLN A 10 7.84 2.94 12.32
CA GLN A 10 7.20 3.91 13.22
C GLN A 10 7.69 3.82 14.66
N GLY A 11 8.20 2.65 15.07
CA GLY A 11 8.55 2.39 16.45
C GLY A 11 7.35 1.90 17.28
N PRO A 12 7.54 1.67 18.58
CA PRO A 12 6.49 1.12 19.44
C PRO A 12 5.34 2.09 19.61
N SER A 13 4.11 1.58 19.70
CA SER A 13 2.89 2.39 19.83
C SER A 13 2.80 3.18 21.15
N SER A 14 3.64 2.87 22.14
CA SER A 14 3.76 3.61 23.40
C SER A 14 4.76 4.77 23.35
N ALA A 15 5.52 4.91 22.26
CA ALA A 15 6.46 6.01 22.12
C ALA A 15 5.72 7.35 21.95
N ARG A 16 6.26 8.40 22.56
CA ARG A 16 5.74 9.77 22.39
C ARG A 16 5.92 10.31 20.97
N TYR A 17 6.92 9.82 20.25
CA TYR A 17 7.27 10.25 18.90
C TYR A 17 7.49 9.04 18.00
N LEU A 18 7.19 9.21 16.72
CA LEU A 18 7.61 8.25 15.71
C LEU A 18 9.13 8.28 15.53
N ASN A 19 9.70 7.12 15.23
CA ASN A 19 11.05 7.06 14.66
C ASN A 19 11.06 7.63 13.23
N THR A 20 10.11 7.19 12.40
CA THR A 20 9.82 7.74 11.06
C THR A 20 8.37 7.43 10.67
N ASN A 21 7.77 8.21 9.77
CA ASN A 21 6.44 7.90 9.26
C ASN A 21 6.51 6.85 8.13
N ALA A 22 5.63 5.85 8.18
CA ALA A 22 5.49 4.90 7.09
C ALA A 22 4.38 5.36 6.13
N GLY A 23 4.64 5.32 4.83
CA GLY A 23 3.66 5.61 3.79
C GLY A 23 3.48 4.42 2.85
N CYS A 24 2.29 3.81 2.85
CA CYS A 24 2.00 2.69 1.96
C CYS A 24 1.68 3.15 0.54
N LYS A 25 2.35 2.51 -0.43
CA LYS A 25 2.28 2.83 -1.84
C LYS A 25 2.51 1.58 -2.69
N HIS A 26 2.10 1.58 -3.96
CA HIS A 26 1.34 2.62 -4.65
C HIS A 26 -0.14 2.26 -4.58
N PHE A 27 -0.93 3.06 -3.87
CA PHE A 27 -2.37 2.87 -3.75
C PHE A 27 -3.05 3.38 -5.03
N ASP A 28 -3.71 2.56 -5.82
CA ASP A 28 -3.73 1.09 -5.81
C ASP A 28 -3.67 0.54 -7.24
N VAL A 29 -3.77 -0.80 -7.39
CA VAL A 29 -3.76 -1.50 -8.69
C VAL A 29 -2.54 -1.14 -9.58
N HIS A 30 -1.43 -0.71 -8.97
CA HIS A 30 -0.21 -0.28 -9.67
C HIS A 30 0.73 -1.45 -10.03
N ASN A 31 0.15 -2.54 -10.54
CA ASN A 31 0.89 -3.74 -10.98
C ASN A 31 0.92 -3.87 -12.51
N GLY A 32 0.42 -2.84 -13.22
CA GLY A 32 0.43 -2.76 -14.67
C GLY A 32 1.85 -2.64 -15.26
N PRO A 33 1.94 -2.51 -16.59
CA PRO A 33 3.22 -2.37 -17.27
C PRO A 33 3.96 -1.11 -16.81
N GLU A 34 5.27 -1.23 -16.58
CA GLU A 34 6.11 -0.07 -16.32
C GLU A 34 6.20 0.83 -17.56
N ASN A 35 6.39 0.23 -18.75
CA ASN A 35 6.58 0.96 -20.01
C ASN A 35 6.04 0.25 -21.27
N ILE A 36 5.98 -1.08 -21.32
CA ILE A 36 5.54 -1.84 -22.50
C ILE A 36 4.42 -2.79 -22.05
N PRO A 37 3.27 -2.83 -22.73
CA PRO A 37 2.93 -2.09 -23.95
C PRO A 37 2.56 -0.61 -23.73
N GLU A 38 2.25 -0.22 -22.50
CA GLU A 38 1.87 1.16 -22.13
C GLU A 38 2.70 1.63 -20.94
N SER A 39 2.84 2.95 -20.80
CA SER A 39 3.56 3.54 -19.66
C SER A 39 2.73 3.51 -18.39
N ARG A 40 3.36 3.24 -17.23
CA ARG A 40 2.72 3.35 -15.92
C ARG A 40 2.11 4.72 -15.62
N PHE A 41 2.52 5.76 -16.36
CA PHE A 41 1.98 7.12 -16.22
C PHE A 41 0.61 7.30 -16.90
N SER A 42 0.22 6.37 -17.77
CA SER A 42 -1.01 6.45 -18.57
C SER A 42 -1.86 5.17 -18.55
N PHE A 43 -1.32 4.07 -18.02
CA PHE A 43 -2.01 2.78 -18.00
C PHE A 43 -3.34 2.85 -17.26
N ASP A 44 -4.40 2.38 -17.92
CA ASP A 44 -5.77 2.33 -17.39
C ASP A 44 -6.12 0.89 -16.98
N ALA A 45 -6.17 0.64 -15.67
CA ALA A 45 -6.42 -0.68 -15.12
C ALA A 45 -7.93 -0.98 -15.07
N HIS A 46 -8.39 -1.91 -15.90
CA HIS A 46 -9.78 -2.38 -15.88
C HIS A 46 -9.88 -3.69 -15.11
N LEU A 47 -10.52 -3.68 -13.94
CA LEU A 47 -10.67 -4.84 -13.07
C LEU A 47 -12.09 -4.96 -12.51
N SER A 48 -12.43 -6.17 -12.06
CA SER A 48 -13.69 -6.42 -11.36
C SER A 48 -13.67 -5.85 -9.93
N GLU A 49 -14.84 -5.52 -9.38
CA GLU A 49 -14.95 -5.14 -7.97
C GLU A 49 -14.49 -6.26 -7.04
N PHE A 50 -14.71 -7.52 -7.44
CA PHE A 50 -14.26 -8.68 -6.68
C PHE A 50 -12.73 -8.66 -6.53
N ASP A 51 -11.99 -8.59 -7.64
CA ASP A 51 -10.53 -8.58 -7.61
C ASP A 51 -9.99 -7.36 -6.86
N TRP A 52 -10.62 -6.20 -7.05
CA TRP A 52 -10.26 -4.99 -6.33
C TRP A 52 -10.26 -5.22 -4.81
N ARG A 53 -11.36 -5.78 -4.29
CA ARG A 53 -11.55 -6.03 -2.85
C ARG A 53 -10.75 -7.22 -2.34
N SER A 54 -10.67 -8.31 -3.09
CA SER A 54 -10.06 -9.57 -2.62
C SER A 54 -8.54 -9.62 -2.80
N THR A 55 -8.01 -8.88 -3.79
CA THR A 55 -6.62 -9.01 -4.22
C THR A 55 -5.83 -7.74 -3.93
N PHE A 56 -6.34 -6.56 -4.30
CA PHE A 56 -5.56 -5.31 -4.27
C PHE A 56 -5.66 -4.55 -2.94
N LEU A 57 -6.86 -4.43 -2.38
CA LEU A 57 -7.08 -3.69 -1.13
C LEU A 57 -6.57 -4.34 0.19
N PRO A 58 -6.48 -5.67 0.35
CA PRO A 58 -6.14 -6.26 1.65
C PRO A 58 -4.80 -5.80 2.24
N ALA A 59 -3.79 -5.56 1.40
CA ALA A 59 -2.48 -5.09 1.86
C ALA A 59 -2.53 -3.65 2.39
N PHE A 60 -3.32 -2.78 1.77
CA PHE A 60 -3.52 -1.40 2.20
C PHE A 60 -4.39 -1.32 3.44
N HIS A 61 -5.44 -2.15 3.53
CA HIS A 61 -6.23 -2.30 4.75
C HIS A 61 -5.35 -2.71 5.94
N ALA A 62 -4.46 -3.68 5.75
CA ALA A 62 -3.50 -4.08 6.77
C ALA A 62 -2.51 -2.95 7.13
N CYS A 63 -2.12 -2.12 6.16
CA CYS A 63 -1.25 -0.98 6.39
C CYS A 63 -1.90 0.12 7.23
N VAL A 64 -3.14 0.51 6.88
CA VAL A 64 -3.92 1.51 7.63
C VAL A 64 -4.15 1.02 9.06
N ASN A 65 -4.53 -0.26 9.23
CA ASN A 65 -4.71 -0.86 10.55
C ASN A 65 -3.41 -0.98 11.37
N ALA A 66 -2.25 -0.88 10.72
CA ALA A 66 -0.96 -0.85 11.39
C ALA A 66 -0.58 0.57 11.88
N GLY A 67 -1.36 1.59 11.52
CA GLY A 67 -1.17 2.97 11.95
C GLY A 67 -0.34 3.83 10.99
N SER A 68 -0.27 3.48 9.71
CA SER A 68 0.25 4.38 8.66
C SER A 68 -0.76 5.49 8.40
N TYR A 69 -0.31 6.74 8.39
CA TYR A 69 -1.11 7.96 8.20
C TYR A 69 -0.45 8.96 7.24
#